data_AF-A0ABD5DVT0-F1
#
_entry.id   AF-A0ABD5DVT0-F1
#
_cell.length_a   1.000
_cell.length_b   1.000
_cell.length_c   1.000
_cell.angle_alpha   90.00
_cell.angle_beta   90.00
_cell.angle_gamma   90.00
#
_symmetry.space_group_name_H-M   'P 1'
#
loop_
_entity.id
_entity.type
_entity.pdbx_description
1 polymer ?
#
loop_
_entity_poly.entity_id
_entity_poly.type
_entity_poly.pdbx_seq_one_letter_code
_entity_poly.pdbx_strand_id
1 'polypeptide(L)' 'MFTVIFHDEAEKEFTALPAAIRAKMARLLMKLEANPRQLREPDTKPLGNGLFEIRTMGADIARGIWVYQSGAVSYT' A
#
# COMPACT_ATOMS: atom_id res chain seq x y z
N MET A 1 -11.03 2.90 -9.94
CA MET A 1 -10.70 1.91 -8.89
C MET A 1 -9.46 1.18 -9.35
N PHE A 2 -8.49 1.02 -8.47
CA PHE A 2 -7.22 0.33 -8.72
C PHE A 2 -7.29 -1.07 -8.10
N THR A 3 -6.49 -1.99 -8.62
CA THR A 3 -6.31 -3.32 -8.04
C THR A 3 -5.02 -3.34 -7.24
N VAL A 4 -5.07 -3.75 -5.97
CA VAL A 4 -3.88 -4.03 -5.18
C VAL A 4 -3.45 -5.47 -5.47
N ILE A 5 -2.19 -5.64 -5.88
CA ILE A 5 -1.58 -6.94 -6.14
C ILE A 5 -0.40 -7.07 -5.19
N PHE A 6 -0.34 -8.18 -4.45
CA PHE A 6 0.78 -8.49 -3.59
C PHE A 6 1.88 -9.18 -4.36
N HIS A 7 3.13 -8.89 -3.99
CA HIS A 7 4.22 -9.82 -4.21
C HIS A 7 4.09 -10.98 -3.21
N ASP A 8 4.39 -12.22 -3.61
CA ASP A 8 4.17 -13.42 -2.79
C ASP A 8 4.72 -13.31 -1.36
N GLU A 9 5.95 -12.80 -1.21
CA GLU A 9 6.54 -12.57 0.13
C GLU A 9 5.82 -11.49 0.93
N ALA A 10 5.31 -10.44 0.26
CA ALA A 10 4.55 -9.39 0.93
C ALA A 10 3.19 -9.89 1.44
N GLU A 11 2.56 -10.85 0.74
CA GLU A 11 1.32 -11.49 1.20
C GLU A 11 1.56 -12.35 2.45
N LYS A 12 2.67 -13.10 2.48
CA LYS A 12 3.09 -13.90 3.65
C LYS A 12 3.35 -12.99 4.85
N GLU A 13 4.12 -11.93 4.66
CA GLU A 13 4.40 -10.94 5.70
C GLU A 13 3.11 -10.27 6.22
N PHE A 14 2.23 -9.85 5.31
CA PHE A 14 0.95 -9.23 5.66
C PHE A 14 0.08 -10.18 6.49
N THR A 15 -0.01 -11.46 6.11
CA THR A 15 -0.80 -12.46 6.82
C THR A 15 -0.22 -12.77 8.20
N ALA A 16 1.11 -12.74 8.33
CA ALA A 16 1.83 -12.97 9.59
C ALA A 16 1.74 -11.80 10.59
N LEU A 17 1.29 -10.61 10.16
CA LEU A 17 1.14 -9.46 11.06
C LEU A 17 0.17 -9.78 12.21
N PRO A 18 0.42 -9.26 13.43
CA PRO A 18 -0.54 -9.27 14.53
C PRO A 18 -1.89 -8.71 14.07
N ALA A 19 -3.00 -9.32 14.53
CA ALA A 19 -4.34 -9.04 14.02
C ALA A 19 -4.69 -7.54 14.02
N ALA A 20 -4.32 -6.82 15.08
CA ALA A 20 -4.56 -5.37 15.19
C ALA A 20 -3.80 -4.56 14.13
N ILE A 21 -2.54 -4.93 13.83
CA ILE A 21 -1.71 -4.28 12.83
C ILE A 21 -2.20 -4.63 11.43
N ARG A 22 -2.53 -5.91 11.19
CA ARG A 22 -3.07 -6.39 9.92
C ARG A 22 -4.36 -5.66 9.54
N ALA A 23 -5.27 -5.46 10.50
CA ALA A 23 -6.50 -4.69 10.28
C ALA A 23 -6.23 -3.22 9.90
N LYS A 24 -5.24 -2.57 10.55
CA LYS A 24 -4.83 -1.21 10.17
C LYS A 24 -4.25 -1.17 8.76
N MET A 25 -3.37 -2.12 8.43
CA MET A 25 -2.77 -2.21 7.10
C MET A 25 -3.83 -2.47 6.03
N ALA A 26 -4.77 -3.40 6.26
CA ALA A 26 -5.89 -3.66 5.36
C ALA A 26 -6.70 -2.40 5.04
N ARG A 27 -6.93 -1.54 6.05
CA ARG A 27 -7.61 -0.25 5.85
C ARG A 27 -6.84 0.69 4.92
N LEU A 28 -5.51 0.69 4.99
CA LEU A 28 -4.67 1.50 4.10
C LEU A 28 -4.68 0.94 2.68
N LEU A 29 -4.64 -0.38 2.52
CA LEU A 29 -4.75 -1.04 1.21
C LEU A 29 -6.10 -0.74 0.54
N MET A 30 -7.21 -0.73 1.28
CA MET A 30 -8.51 -0.30 0.73
C MET A 30 -8.49 1.16 0.23
N LYS A 31 -7.73 2.05 0.88
CA LYS A 31 -7.55 3.42 0.37
C LYS A 31 -6.72 3.45 -0.93
N LEU A 32 -5.70 2.59 -1.03
CA LEU A 32 -4.92 2.43 -2.26
C LEU A 32 -5.79 1.91 -3.41
N GLU A 33 -6.67 0.93 -3.16
CA GLU A 33 -7.63 0.46 -4.18
C GLU A 33 -8.61 1.56 -4.62
N ALA A 34 -9.09 2.36 -3.67
CA ALA A 34 -10.00 3.45 -3.98
C ALA A 34 -9.32 4.50 -4.89
N ASN A 35 -8.20 5.06 -4.44
CA ASN A 35 -7.39 5.98 -5.23
C ASN A 35 -5.98 6.17 -4.60
N PRO A 36 -4.93 5.53 -5.12
CA PRO A 36 -3.59 5.62 -4.55
C PRO A 36 -3.00 7.02 -4.73
N ARG A 37 -3.46 7.76 -5.76
CA ARG A 37 -3.01 9.13 -6.03
C ARG A 37 -3.53 10.15 -5.02
N GLN A 38 -4.46 9.78 -4.14
CA GLN A 38 -4.99 10.65 -3.09
C GLN A 38 -4.43 10.33 -1.70
N LEU A 39 -3.74 9.19 -1.54
CA LEU A 39 -3.13 8.85 -0.26
C LEU A 39 -1.91 9.76 -0.01
N ARG A 40 -1.80 10.32 1.21
CA ARG A 40 -0.76 11.28 1.61
C ARG A 40 -0.20 10.91 2.98
N GLU A 41 0.76 11.68 3.47
CA GLU A 41 1.22 11.56 4.85
C GLU A 41 0.05 11.79 5.84
N PRO A 42 -0.02 11.06 6.97
CA PRO A 42 0.99 10.12 7.47
C PRO A 42 0.90 8.69 6.91
N ASP A 43 -0.15 8.37 6.14
CA ASP A 43 -0.45 7.01 5.67
C ASP A 43 0.55 6.53 4.61
N THR A 44 1.05 7.44 3.77
CA THR A 44 2.09 7.15 2.78
C THR A 44 3.12 8.25 2.66
N LYS A 45 4.36 7.87 2.36
CA LYS A 45 5.47 8.78 2.10
C LYS A 45 6.13 8.44 0.76
N PRO A 46 6.36 9.39 -0.16
CA PRO A 46 7.14 9.14 -1.37
C PRO A 46 8.60 8.86 -1.01
N LEU A 47 9.17 7.80 -1.59
CA LEU A 47 10.59 7.45 -1.47
C LEU A 47 11.41 7.91 -2.69
N GLY A 48 10.75 8.42 -3.73
CA GLY A 48 11.38 8.82 -5.00
C GLY A 48 11.25 7.73 -6.07
N ASN A 49 11.48 8.09 -7.34
CA ASN A 49 11.46 7.16 -8.49
C ASN A 49 10.17 6.32 -8.61
N GLY A 50 9.03 6.88 -8.20
CA GLY A 50 7.74 6.19 -8.25
C GLY A 50 7.52 5.16 -7.13
N LEU A 51 8.43 5.06 -6.15
CA LEU A 51 8.29 4.24 -4.95
C LEU A 51 7.62 5.02 -3.83
N PHE A 52 6.78 4.32 -3.08
CA PHE A 52 6.06 4.86 -1.94
C PHE A 52 6.15 3.90 -0.77
N GLU A 53 6.27 4.45 0.43
CA GLU A 53 6.13 3.71 1.69
C GLU A 53 4.69 3.84 2.17
N ILE A 54 4.06 2.74 2.61
CA ILE A 54 2.79 2.73 3.35
C ILE A 54 3.09 2.47 4.83
N ARG A 55 2.36 3.14 5.74
CA ARG A 55 2.67 3.12 7.17
C ARG A 55 1.43 3.00 8.04
N THR A 56 1.40 2.03 8.95
CA THR A 56 0.44 2.06 10.04
C THR A 56 0.91 3.00 11.16
N MET A 57 -0.04 3.66 11.82
CA MET A 57 0.25 4.60 12.91
C MET A 57 -0.21 4.05 14.28
N GLY A 58 0.37 4.60 15.35
CA GLY A 58 0.09 4.25 16.75
C GLY A 58 1.27 3.56 17.44
N ALA A 59 0.97 2.80 18.51
CA ALA A 59 1.99 2.09 19.29
C ALA A 59 2.75 1.04 18.45
N ASP A 60 2.02 0.32 17.59
CA ASP A 60 2.61 -0.67 16.69
C ASP A 60 2.64 -0.15 15.24
N ILE A 61 3.84 -0.16 14.66
CA ILE A 61 4.14 0.37 13.33
C ILE A 61 4.56 -0.78 12.43
N ALA A 62 3.83 -0.96 11.33
CA ALA A 62 4.24 -1.75 10.17
C ALA A 62 4.43 -0.83 8.96
N ARG A 63 5.37 -1.21 8.10
CA ARG A 63 5.75 -0.48 6.89
C ARG A 63 5.75 -1.43 5.71
N GLY A 64 5.44 -0.92 4.54
CA GLY A 64 5.54 -1.66 3.28
C GLY A 64 5.91 -0.72 2.14
N ILE A 65 6.45 -1.28 1.06
CA ILE A 65 6.73 -0.52 -0.17
C ILE A 65 5.65 -0.84 -1.18
N TRP A 66 5.18 0.18 -1.90
CA TRP A 66 4.24 -0.01 -3.00
C TRP A 66 4.59 0.92 -4.18
N VAL A 67 4.11 0.49 -5.35
CA VAL A 67 4.14 1.23 -6.61
C VAL A 67 2.75 1.15 -7.23
N TYR A 68 2.45 2.04 -8.16
CA TYR A 68 1.27 1.89 -9.00
C TYR A 68 1.62 2.20 -10.45
N GLN A 69 1.02 1.46 -11.37
CA GLN A 69 1.10 1.76 -12.78
C GLN A 69 0.05 2.82 -13.15
N SER A 70 0.49 3.89 -13.80
CA SER A 70 -0.40 4.90 -14.38
C SER A 70 -0.43 4.74 -15.89
N GLY A 71 -1.58 4.32 -16.44
CA GLY A 71 -1.80 4.23 -17.87
C GLY A 71 -1.58 2.82 -18.44
N ALA A 72 -2.65 2.24 -18.96
CA ALA A 72 -2.59 1.34 -20.09
C ALA A 72 -3.54 1.94 -21.13
N VAL A 73 -3.01 2.78 -22.02
CA VAL A 73 -3.67 2.98 -23.32
C VAL A 73 -2.63 2.60 -24.35
N SER A 74 -2.61 1.30 -24.66
CA SER A 74 -1.97 0.80 -25.87
C SER A 74 -2.89 1.18 -27.02
N TYR A 75 -2.51 2.17 -27.82
CA TYR A 75 -3.06 2.28 -29.17
C TYR A 75 -2.23 1.33 -30.05
N THR A 76 -2.81 0.20 -30.42
CA THR A 76 -2.40 -0.59 -31.59
C THR A 76 -3.54 -0.58 -32.58
#